data_AF-A0A949IK93-F1
#
_entry.id   AF-A0A949IK93-F1
#
_cell.length_a   1.000
_cell.length_b   1.000
_cell.length_c   1.000
_cell.angle_alpha   90.00
_cell.angle_beta   90.00
_cell.angle_gamma   90.00
#
_symmetry.space_group_name_H-M   'P 1'
#
loop_
_entity.id
_entity.type
_entity.pdbx_description
1 polymer ?
#
loop_
_entity_poly.entity_id
_entity_poly.type
_entity_poly.pdbx_seq_one_letter_code
_entity_poly.pdbx_strand_id
1 'polypeptide(L)'
;MDQPGAKQAVDAPQSPKDSTAAQPFNAHELFINAPSAVAQSGDKVSSGATHLPPLSLDEFEKRADNLLKDAKIDEKGDYRGQDLVAMMQNPATKGQDAVVAATVYDAYKSSGSNGFGPKQLHDVKDVTFHDLTDMGSLKSLSSKAGFAAADNNHNGRLSAAEITGQGSRQNLIEFVPPLKLELGAHPKGLSRADVQGVYERAQATDANSDRLMDMSEMFASRLGDATTRSLYKDNTNPLDSIKMSDVQQGRSGDCYFHSVLGNVARVHPELIAGAIKDNKNGSYTVTFPGDREHPITVPAPTDAELASYARGGRDGVWPSVMEKAFAKYSAEIWGRKDSDVTPQDAIKSGAEGPVIELLTGKRADDRFSPATFSADSQKGSVKNVESAAHLRDDIAQALKDGRVVTFGLLTDNNLAKGIDTNHAYSVVGFTPDLHGGHFTLRDPRGDGAPKPAALTFSDLQHVPLSFALETKDKLAGVARYY
;
A
#
# COMPACT_ATOMS: atom_id res chain seq x y z
N MET A 1 -41.36 49.07 -5.37
CA MET A 1 -41.65 50.22 -6.25
C MET A 1 -40.94 51.40 -5.62
N ASP A 2 -39.88 51.87 -6.26
CA ASP A 2 -39.47 53.28 -6.33
C ASP A 2 -38.09 53.36 -6.99
N GLN A 3 -38.04 54.01 -8.15
CA GLN A 3 -36.86 54.73 -8.62
C GLN A 3 -36.99 56.20 -8.17
N PRO A 4 -35.90 56.98 -8.10
CA PRO A 4 -35.46 57.71 -9.30
C PRO A 4 -33.92 57.80 -9.45
N GLY A 5 -33.49 58.10 -10.67
CA GLY A 5 -32.09 58.04 -11.10
C GLY A 5 -31.30 59.35 -11.17
N ALA A 6 -30.16 59.18 -11.87
CA ALA A 6 -29.27 60.14 -12.54
C ALA A 6 -28.21 60.92 -11.72
N LYS A 7 -26.93 60.70 -12.07
CA LYS A 7 -25.98 61.76 -12.49
C LYS A 7 -24.78 61.21 -13.29
N GLN A 8 -24.44 61.96 -14.34
CA GLN A 8 -23.35 61.87 -15.33
C GLN A 8 -21.94 61.93 -14.69
N ALA A 9 -20.95 61.12 -15.11
CA ALA A 9 -20.03 61.20 -16.28
C ALA A 9 -18.78 62.07 -16.05
N VAL A 10 -17.59 61.46 -16.07
CA VAL A 10 -16.30 62.08 -16.44
C VAL A 10 -15.37 61.03 -17.05
N ASP A 11 -14.97 61.31 -18.29
CA ASP A 11 -13.80 60.96 -19.13
C ASP A 11 -12.97 59.66 -18.99
N ALA A 12 -12.70 59.11 -20.18
CA ALA A 12 -11.81 58.00 -20.50
C ALA A 12 -10.36 58.45 -20.76
N PRO A 13 -9.43 57.48 -20.84
CA PRO A 13 -8.42 57.54 -21.90
C PRO A 13 -8.37 56.27 -22.76
N GLN A 14 -7.99 56.51 -24.00
CA GLN A 14 -7.95 55.62 -25.16
C GLN A 14 -6.88 54.52 -25.07
N SER A 15 -7.18 53.44 -25.78
CA SER A 15 -6.34 52.29 -26.11
C SER A 15 -5.31 52.56 -27.21
N PRO A 16 -4.27 51.72 -27.35
CA PRO A 16 -3.71 51.37 -28.64
C PRO A 16 -4.16 49.98 -29.07
N LYS A 17 -4.61 49.92 -30.33
CA LYS A 17 -4.86 48.71 -31.10
C LYS A 17 -3.54 48.00 -31.38
N ASP A 18 -3.54 46.67 -31.40
CA ASP A 18 -3.06 45.97 -32.59
C ASP A 18 -3.69 44.59 -32.73
N SER A 19 -4.08 44.31 -33.97
CA SER A 19 -4.83 43.17 -34.44
C SER A 19 -3.89 42.22 -35.18
N THR A 20 -3.88 40.95 -34.83
CA THR A 20 -3.54 39.89 -35.80
C THR A 20 -4.41 38.66 -35.58
N ALA A 21 -5.14 38.38 -36.65
CA ALA A 21 -6.00 37.25 -36.97
C ALA A 21 -5.60 35.87 -36.39
N ALA A 22 -6.64 35.16 -35.97
CA ALA A 22 -6.63 33.73 -35.70
C ALA A 22 -6.29 32.92 -36.96
N GLN A 23 -5.43 31.92 -36.80
CA GLN A 23 -5.24 30.82 -37.75
C GLN A 23 -5.78 29.52 -37.12
N PRO A 24 -6.39 28.62 -37.92
CA PRO A 24 -6.99 27.38 -37.42
C PRO A 24 -5.91 26.34 -37.10
N PHE A 25 -6.05 25.68 -35.94
CA PHE A 25 -5.23 24.53 -35.56
C PHE A 25 -5.49 23.35 -36.48
N ASN A 26 -4.48 22.94 -37.23
CA ASN A 26 -4.52 21.80 -38.14
C ASN A 26 -4.08 20.55 -37.37
N ALA A 27 -5.01 19.60 -37.17
CA ALA A 27 -4.77 18.34 -36.49
C ALA A 27 -4.29 17.27 -37.48
N HIS A 28 -3.04 17.34 -37.92
CA HIS A 28 -2.35 16.28 -38.65
C HIS A 28 -0.85 16.61 -38.70
N GLU A 29 -0.10 16.29 -37.65
CA GLU A 29 1.38 16.10 -37.63
C GLU A 29 1.87 15.95 -36.17
N LEU A 30 1.53 14.85 -35.51
CA LEU A 30 2.18 14.42 -34.26
C LEU A 30 2.24 12.89 -34.21
N PHE A 31 2.81 12.29 -35.26
CA PHE A 31 3.35 10.94 -35.21
C PHE A 31 4.60 10.93 -36.07
N ILE A 32 5.62 10.21 -35.59
CA ILE A 32 6.94 9.91 -36.18
C ILE A 32 8.09 10.70 -35.53
N ASN A 33 9.00 9.92 -34.93
CA ASN A 33 10.32 10.22 -34.36
C ASN A 33 10.39 10.59 -32.86
N ALA A 34 10.32 9.57 -32.00
CA ALA A 34 11.13 9.53 -30.78
C ALA A 34 12.28 8.51 -30.99
N PRO A 35 13.56 8.91 -30.93
CA PRO A 35 14.65 7.95 -31.00
C PRO A 35 14.83 7.24 -29.65
N SER A 36 14.90 5.90 -29.73
CA SER A 36 15.40 5.02 -28.70
C SER A 36 16.84 5.39 -28.33
N ALA A 37 17.05 5.84 -27.09
CA ALA A 37 18.37 5.87 -26.46
C ALA A 37 18.24 5.35 -25.04
N VAL A 38 18.50 4.05 -24.89
CA VAL A 38 18.84 3.40 -23.62
C VAL A 38 20.19 3.97 -23.19
N ALA A 39 20.18 4.94 -22.28
CA ALA A 39 21.37 5.35 -21.56
C ALA A 39 21.36 4.64 -20.19
N GLN A 40 22.13 3.56 -20.10
CA GLN A 40 22.58 3.01 -18.82
C GLN A 40 23.55 4.02 -18.20
N SER A 41 23.09 4.84 -17.26
CA SER A 41 23.96 5.53 -16.31
C SER A 41 23.97 4.74 -15.01
N GLY A 42 25.02 3.93 -14.84
CA GLY A 42 25.34 3.31 -13.57
C GLY A 42 25.82 4.36 -12.59
N ASP A 43 24.90 4.99 -11.87
CA ASP A 43 25.22 5.71 -10.64
C ASP A 43 24.91 4.78 -9.46
N LYS A 44 25.98 4.33 -8.81
CA LYS A 44 25.92 3.82 -7.43
C LYS A 44 25.39 4.96 -6.56
N VAL A 45 24.09 4.98 -6.35
CA VAL A 45 23.48 5.74 -5.26
C VAL A 45 23.94 5.07 -3.97
N SER A 46 24.94 5.65 -3.30
CA SER A 46 25.21 5.32 -1.90
C SER A 46 23.98 5.73 -1.08
N SER A 47 23.16 4.77 -0.68
CA SER A 47 22.08 4.99 0.27
C SER A 47 22.70 5.40 1.60
N GLY A 48 22.61 6.69 1.94
CA GLY A 48 22.89 7.20 3.28
C GLY A 48 21.81 6.80 4.29
N ALA A 49 21.35 5.55 4.24
CA ALA A 49 20.45 5.00 5.25
C ALA A 49 21.28 4.83 6.52
N THR A 50 20.96 5.59 7.57
CA THR A 50 21.43 5.30 8.92
C THR A 50 20.74 4.02 9.37
N HIS A 51 21.32 2.88 9.02
CA HIS A 51 20.82 1.59 9.45
C HIS A 51 21.02 1.49 10.97
N LEU A 52 19.92 1.38 11.73
CA LEU A 52 20.01 1.08 13.15
C LEU A 52 20.70 -0.30 13.29
N PRO A 53 21.70 -0.43 14.19
CA PRO A 53 22.39 -1.69 14.34
C PRO A 53 21.43 -2.77 14.87
N PRO A 54 21.60 -4.03 14.44
CA PRO A 54 20.80 -5.14 14.94
C PRO A 54 20.97 -5.27 16.45
N LEU A 55 19.89 -5.63 17.14
CA LEU A 55 19.88 -5.90 18.58
C LEU A 55 20.26 -7.36 18.82
N SER A 56 21.00 -7.64 19.90
CA SER A 56 21.04 -9.01 20.42
C SER A 56 19.70 -9.36 21.08
N LEU A 57 19.42 -10.66 21.26
CA LEU A 57 18.22 -11.12 21.96
C LEU A 57 18.16 -10.55 23.39
N ASP A 58 19.26 -10.60 24.13
CA ASP A 58 19.33 -10.05 25.50
C ASP A 58 19.04 -8.53 25.54
N GLU A 59 19.54 -7.77 24.56
CA GLU A 59 19.27 -6.34 24.46
C GLU A 59 17.81 -6.06 24.09
N PHE A 60 17.24 -6.87 23.19
CA PHE A 60 15.83 -6.81 22.81
C PHE A 60 14.93 -7.06 24.02
N GLU A 61 15.14 -8.16 24.75
CA GLU A 61 14.33 -8.54 25.91
C GLU A 61 14.38 -7.48 27.00
N LYS A 62 15.58 -6.99 27.33
CA LYS A 62 15.75 -5.94 28.34
C LYS A 62 15.00 -4.64 27.98
N ARG A 63 14.99 -4.27 26.71
CA ARG A 63 14.24 -3.10 26.22
C ARG A 63 12.74 -3.36 26.26
N ALA A 64 12.30 -4.54 25.84
CA ALA A 64 10.91 -4.95 25.88
C ALA A 64 10.35 -4.93 27.32
N ASP A 65 11.10 -5.49 28.28
CA ASP A 65 10.75 -5.43 29.70
C ASP A 65 10.58 -4.01 30.21
N ASN A 66 11.49 -3.11 29.85
CA ASN A 66 11.39 -1.72 30.28
C ASN A 66 10.20 -0.98 29.65
N LEU A 67 9.86 -1.29 28.40
CA LEU A 67 8.68 -0.74 27.72
C LEU A 67 7.36 -1.28 28.29
N LEU A 68 7.36 -2.55 28.71
CA LEU A 68 6.18 -3.28 29.17
C LEU A 68 6.05 -3.38 30.69
N LYS A 69 6.94 -2.73 31.46
CA LYS A 69 6.96 -2.79 32.94
C LYS A 69 5.63 -2.40 33.60
N ASP A 70 4.87 -1.52 32.94
CA ASP A 70 3.58 -1.02 33.41
C ASP A 70 2.40 -1.63 32.64
N ALA A 71 2.68 -2.51 31.67
CA ALA A 71 1.65 -3.19 30.89
C ALA A 71 0.88 -4.17 31.75
N LYS A 72 -0.44 -4.17 31.61
CA LYS A 72 -1.30 -5.09 32.35
C LYS A 72 -1.35 -6.43 31.65
N ILE A 73 -1.45 -7.46 32.47
CA ILE A 73 -1.63 -8.83 32.04
C ILE A 73 -3.08 -9.23 32.30
N ASP A 74 -3.69 -9.96 31.38
CA ASP A 74 -5.04 -10.50 31.53
C ASP A 74 -5.06 -11.82 32.31
N GLU A 75 -6.25 -12.43 32.44
CA GLU A 75 -6.42 -13.69 33.18
C GLU A 75 -5.73 -14.90 32.53
N LYS A 76 -5.36 -14.80 31.24
CA LYS A 76 -4.67 -15.84 30.48
C LYS A 76 -3.15 -15.72 30.57
N GLY A 77 -2.65 -14.61 31.13
CA GLY A 77 -1.22 -14.34 31.18
C GLY A 77 -0.72 -13.50 30.01
N ASP A 78 -1.61 -12.94 29.19
CA ASP A 78 -1.27 -12.17 28.00
C ASP A 78 -1.26 -10.66 28.28
N TYR A 79 -0.42 -9.91 27.57
CA TYR A 79 -0.49 -8.44 27.59
C TYR A 79 -1.82 -7.96 27.01
N ARG A 80 -2.41 -6.94 27.63
CA ARG A 80 -3.62 -6.31 27.06
C ARG A 80 -3.26 -5.54 25.80
N GLY A 81 -4.03 -5.76 24.73
CA GLY A 81 -3.83 -5.05 23.45
C GLY A 81 -3.76 -3.53 23.60
N GLN A 82 -4.57 -2.95 24.49
CA GLN A 82 -4.58 -1.51 24.78
C GLN A 82 -3.23 -0.98 25.29
N ASP A 83 -2.51 -1.74 26.10
CA ASP A 83 -1.20 -1.33 26.62
C ASP A 83 -0.13 -1.40 25.51
N LEU A 84 -0.23 -2.38 24.61
CA LEU A 84 0.64 -2.51 23.43
C LEU A 84 0.35 -1.42 22.38
N VAL A 85 -0.92 -1.06 22.19
CA VAL A 85 -1.33 0.09 21.36
C VAL A 85 -0.78 1.39 21.95
N ALA A 86 -0.87 1.57 23.28
CA ALA A 86 -0.31 2.74 23.94
C ALA A 86 1.22 2.81 23.77
N MET A 87 1.92 1.68 23.82
CA MET A 87 3.35 1.59 23.54
C MET A 87 3.68 2.02 22.10
N MET A 88 2.92 1.54 21.11
CA MET A 88 3.07 1.93 19.69
C MET A 88 2.84 3.42 19.46
N GLN A 89 1.84 4.00 20.13
CA GLN A 89 1.43 5.39 19.96
C GLN A 89 2.19 6.37 20.86
N ASN A 90 3.13 5.88 21.68
CA ASN A 90 3.92 6.73 22.57
C ASN A 90 5.01 7.50 21.79
N PRO A 91 4.93 8.85 21.70
CA PRO A 91 5.92 9.63 20.98
C PRO A 91 7.30 9.63 21.65
N ALA A 92 7.43 9.23 22.91
CA ALA A 92 8.71 9.10 23.60
C ALA A 92 9.49 7.83 23.18
N THR A 93 8.81 6.83 22.63
CA THR A 93 9.42 5.60 22.14
C THR A 93 10.10 5.86 20.79
N LYS A 94 11.44 5.89 20.77
CA LYS A 94 12.25 6.31 19.61
C LYS A 94 13.39 5.32 19.32
N GLY A 95 13.93 5.36 18.10
CA GLY A 95 15.11 4.57 17.72
C GLY A 95 14.93 3.08 17.96
N GLN A 96 15.87 2.43 18.65
CA GLN A 96 15.80 1.00 18.95
C GLN A 96 14.58 0.63 19.82
N ASP A 97 14.12 1.51 20.73
CA ASP A 97 12.93 1.22 21.53
C ASP A 97 11.66 1.21 20.66
N ALA A 98 11.63 2.04 19.61
CA ALA A 98 10.53 2.02 18.64
C ALA A 98 10.52 0.76 17.79
N VAL A 99 11.71 0.25 17.43
CA VAL A 99 11.87 -1.04 16.76
C VAL A 99 11.34 -2.16 17.65
N VAL A 100 11.75 -2.21 18.93
CA VAL A 100 11.28 -3.20 19.89
C VAL A 100 9.76 -3.13 20.06
N ALA A 101 9.20 -1.92 20.22
CA ALA A 101 7.76 -1.73 20.31
C ALA A 101 7.01 -2.27 19.08
N ALA A 102 7.48 -1.96 17.88
CA ALA A 102 6.92 -2.47 16.63
C ALA A 102 7.00 -4.00 16.54
N THR A 103 8.13 -4.60 16.90
CA THR A 103 8.34 -6.06 16.91
C THR A 103 7.40 -6.76 17.88
N VAL A 104 7.33 -6.29 19.13
CA VAL A 104 6.47 -6.85 20.17
C VAL A 104 5.00 -6.74 19.75
N TYR A 105 4.59 -5.58 19.25
CA TYR A 105 3.22 -5.36 18.82
C TYR A 105 2.82 -6.23 17.62
N ASP A 106 3.72 -6.40 16.63
CA ASP A 106 3.46 -7.27 15.50
C ASP A 106 3.39 -8.75 15.92
N ALA A 107 4.25 -9.19 16.85
CA ALA A 107 4.19 -10.53 17.44
C ALA A 107 2.86 -10.77 18.18
N TYR A 108 2.37 -9.77 18.92
CA TYR A 108 1.05 -9.81 19.55
C TYR A 108 -0.07 -9.97 18.51
N LYS A 109 -0.09 -9.15 17.46
CA LYS A 109 -1.11 -9.25 16.41
C LYS A 109 -1.09 -10.62 15.73
N SER A 110 0.10 -11.11 15.40
CA SER A 110 0.29 -12.41 14.76
C SER A 110 -0.01 -13.59 15.69
N SER A 111 -0.05 -13.41 17.02
CA SER A 111 -0.41 -14.48 17.96
C SER A 111 -1.90 -14.86 17.91
N GLY A 112 -2.78 -13.95 17.48
CA GLY A 112 -4.22 -14.18 17.39
C GLY A 112 -4.82 -14.70 18.69
N SER A 113 -5.49 -15.86 18.64
CA SER A 113 -6.11 -16.49 19.81
C SER A 113 -5.12 -17.11 20.80
N ASN A 114 -3.84 -17.27 20.42
CA ASN A 114 -2.84 -17.90 21.28
C ASN A 114 -2.30 -16.95 22.35
N GLY A 115 -2.53 -15.65 22.19
CA GLY A 115 -2.09 -14.65 23.13
C GLY A 115 -0.59 -14.36 23.08
N PHE A 116 -0.20 -13.22 23.63
CA PHE A 116 1.20 -12.82 23.74
C PHE A 116 1.42 -12.13 25.08
N GLY A 117 2.21 -12.75 25.95
CA GLY A 117 2.54 -12.28 27.29
C GLY A 117 4.04 -12.39 27.61
N PRO A 118 4.44 -12.17 28.87
CA PRO A 118 5.85 -12.28 29.29
C PRO A 118 6.45 -13.66 28.98
N LYS A 119 5.64 -14.72 29.07
CA LYS A 119 6.10 -16.07 28.75
C LYS A 119 6.53 -16.16 27.29
N GLN A 120 5.69 -15.70 26.37
CA GLN A 120 5.98 -15.67 24.93
C GLN A 120 7.17 -14.74 24.62
N LEU A 121 7.30 -13.62 25.33
CA LEU A 121 8.42 -12.70 25.14
C LEU A 121 9.79 -13.32 25.47
N HIS A 122 9.90 -14.06 26.57
CA HIS A 122 11.18 -14.64 27.04
C HIS A 122 11.39 -16.11 26.66
N ASP A 123 10.31 -16.87 26.48
CA ASP A 123 10.35 -18.24 26.00
C ASP A 123 9.89 -18.26 24.55
N VAL A 124 10.76 -17.75 23.69
CA VAL A 124 10.41 -17.53 22.29
C VAL A 124 10.01 -18.85 21.60
N LYS A 125 10.44 -20.01 22.13
CA LYS A 125 10.00 -21.34 21.68
C LYS A 125 8.49 -21.53 21.69
N ASP A 126 7.81 -20.85 22.62
CA ASP A 126 6.36 -20.89 22.77
C ASP A 126 5.63 -19.83 21.94
N VAL A 127 6.34 -18.89 21.30
CA VAL A 127 5.76 -17.99 20.30
C VAL A 127 5.48 -18.77 19.03
N THR A 128 4.30 -19.37 18.96
CA THR A 128 3.74 -19.73 17.67
C THR A 128 3.39 -18.44 16.94
N PHE A 129 4.34 -17.92 16.16
CA PHE A 129 4.05 -16.89 15.17
C PHE A 129 2.98 -17.45 14.23
N HIS A 130 1.75 -17.06 14.47
CA HIS A 130 0.61 -17.38 13.63
C HIS A 130 0.55 -16.42 12.43
N ASP A 131 1.70 -16.16 11.79
CA ASP A 131 1.72 -15.92 10.34
C ASP A 131 1.44 -17.28 9.66
N LEU A 132 0.20 -17.73 9.88
CA LEU A 132 -0.45 -18.92 9.36
C LEU A 132 -0.66 -18.87 7.84
N THR A 133 -0.49 -17.70 7.23
CA THR A 133 -0.42 -17.56 5.78
C THR A 133 0.89 -18.11 5.24
N ASP A 134 2.03 -17.87 5.90
CA ASP A 134 3.34 -18.21 5.35
C ASP A 134 3.81 -19.61 5.69
N MET A 135 3.51 -20.15 6.88
CA MET A 135 3.76 -21.57 7.17
C MET A 135 2.77 -22.50 6.44
N GLY A 136 1.51 -22.07 6.27
CA GLY A 136 0.55 -22.78 5.44
C GLY A 136 0.98 -22.78 3.97
N SER A 137 1.46 -21.64 3.49
CA SER A 137 2.03 -21.47 2.15
C SER A 137 3.31 -22.24 1.95
N LEU A 138 4.24 -22.23 2.91
CA LEU A 138 5.48 -22.98 2.87
C LEU A 138 5.25 -24.49 2.98
N LYS A 139 4.32 -24.93 3.84
CA LYS A 139 3.84 -26.31 3.91
C LYS A 139 3.20 -26.75 2.59
N SER A 140 2.42 -25.86 1.98
CA SER A 140 1.82 -26.14 0.68
C SER A 140 2.90 -26.23 -0.40
N LEU A 141 3.84 -25.29 -0.42
CA LEU A 141 4.98 -25.24 -1.35
C LEU A 141 5.91 -26.45 -1.20
N SER A 142 6.09 -26.97 0.02
CA SER A 142 6.90 -28.16 0.29
C SER A 142 6.20 -29.46 -0.11
N SER A 143 4.85 -29.44 -0.18
CA SER A 143 4.07 -30.56 -0.68
C SER A 143 4.34 -30.83 -2.17
N LYS A 144 4.17 -32.08 -2.61
CA LYS A 144 4.34 -32.45 -4.03
C LYS A 144 3.43 -31.65 -4.95
N ALA A 145 2.19 -31.41 -4.53
CA ALA A 145 1.19 -30.71 -5.33
C ALA A 145 1.47 -29.19 -5.41
N GLY A 146 1.79 -28.55 -4.28
CA GLY A 146 2.08 -27.12 -4.28
C GLY A 146 3.43 -26.80 -4.94
N PHE A 147 4.44 -27.65 -4.81
CA PHE A 147 5.69 -27.49 -5.56
C PHE A 147 5.46 -27.57 -7.07
N ALA A 148 4.72 -28.59 -7.54
CA ALA A 148 4.43 -28.74 -8.97
C ALA A 148 3.56 -27.61 -9.52
N ALA A 149 2.69 -27.02 -8.69
CA ALA A 149 1.90 -25.85 -9.06
C ALA A 149 2.75 -24.57 -9.16
N ALA A 150 3.82 -24.46 -8.38
CA ALA A 150 4.73 -23.31 -8.37
C ALA A 150 5.82 -23.40 -9.45
N ASP A 151 6.22 -24.62 -9.83
CA ASP A 151 7.22 -24.89 -10.88
C ASP A 151 6.59 -24.69 -12.27
N ASN A 152 6.33 -23.43 -12.60
CA ASN A 152 5.63 -23.01 -13.81
C ASN A 152 6.40 -23.37 -15.09
N ASN A 153 7.72 -23.43 -15.02
CA ASN A 153 8.57 -23.82 -16.16
C ASN A 153 8.88 -25.33 -16.20
N HIS A 154 8.39 -26.10 -15.22
CA HIS A 154 8.55 -27.55 -15.09
C HIS A 154 10.01 -28.03 -15.13
N ASN A 155 10.94 -27.22 -14.62
CA ASN A 155 12.37 -27.55 -14.60
C ASN A 155 12.78 -28.33 -13.33
N GLY A 156 11.84 -28.59 -12.42
CA GLY A 156 12.05 -29.27 -11.14
C GLY A 156 12.65 -28.40 -10.05
N ARG A 157 12.74 -27.07 -10.26
CA ARG A 157 13.30 -26.09 -9.33
C ARG A 157 12.50 -24.78 -9.36
N LEU A 158 12.25 -24.21 -8.20
CA LEU A 158 11.58 -22.93 -8.08
C LEU A 158 12.57 -21.78 -8.10
N SER A 159 12.47 -20.91 -9.10
CA SER A 159 13.18 -19.64 -9.11
C SER A 159 12.62 -18.66 -8.07
N ALA A 160 13.37 -17.59 -7.76
CA ALA A 160 12.86 -16.52 -6.90
C ALA A 160 11.52 -15.96 -7.40
N ALA A 161 11.40 -15.77 -8.73
CA ALA A 161 10.18 -15.28 -9.37
C ALA A 161 8.97 -16.24 -9.21
N GLU A 162 9.20 -17.55 -9.27
CA GLU A 162 8.15 -18.57 -9.09
C GLU A 162 7.69 -18.68 -7.63
N ILE A 163 8.60 -18.44 -6.69
CA ILE A 163 8.29 -18.42 -5.26
C ILE A 163 7.53 -17.15 -4.89
N THR A 164 7.90 -15.99 -5.44
CA THR A 164 7.20 -14.72 -5.22
C THR A 164 5.89 -14.59 -6.00
N GLY A 165 5.66 -15.42 -7.02
CA GLY A 165 4.63 -15.22 -8.04
C GLY A 165 3.34 -16.03 -7.88
N GLN A 166 3.16 -16.77 -6.79
CA GLN A 166 1.92 -17.53 -6.54
C GLN A 166 0.90 -16.69 -5.78
N GLY A 167 -0.10 -16.17 -6.52
CA GLY A 167 -1.24 -15.44 -5.99
C GLY A 167 -1.90 -16.19 -4.82
N SER A 168 -2.28 -15.42 -3.80
CA SER A 168 -2.73 -15.76 -2.43
C SER A 168 -1.65 -15.89 -1.36
N ARG A 169 -0.38 -16.02 -1.73
CA ARG A 169 0.72 -16.22 -0.79
C ARG A 169 1.55 -14.95 -0.77
N GLN A 170 1.48 -14.22 0.33
CA GLN A 170 2.38 -13.09 0.57
C GLN A 170 3.81 -13.51 0.23
N ASN A 171 4.58 -12.52 -0.25
CA ASN A 171 5.93 -12.62 -0.78
C ASN A 171 6.85 -13.50 0.11
N LEU A 172 6.81 -14.83 -0.05
CA LEU A 172 7.44 -15.79 0.88
C LEU A 172 8.94 -15.53 1.05
N ILE A 173 9.58 -14.89 0.07
CA ILE A 173 11.01 -14.53 0.12
C ILE A 173 11.27 -13.32 1.04
N GLU A 174 10.33 -12.40 1.16
CA GLU A 174 10.41 -11.29 2.12
C GLU A 174 9.98 -11.72 3.53
N PHE A 175 9.04 -12.66 3.63
CA PHE A 175 8.44 -13.06 4.91
C PHE A 175 8.99 -14.40 5.48
N VAL A 176 9.77 -15.16 4.70
CA VAL A 176 10.50 -16.36 5.15
C VAL A 176 12.00 -16.18 4.88
N PRO A 177 12.73 -15.48 5.79
CA PRO A 177 14.18 -15.25 5.65
C PRO A 177 15.01 -16.51 5.36
N PRO A 178 14.71 -17.71 5.92
CA PRO A 178 15.40 -18.95 5.55
C PRO A 178 15.29 -19.32 4.06
N LEU A 179 14.17 -18.98 3.42
CA LEU A 179 13.94 -19.28 2.00
C LEU A 179 14.77 -18.37 1.09
N LYS A 180 14.93 -17.10 1.50
CA LYS A 180 15.81 -16.12 0.84
C LYS A 180 17.29 -16.51 0.97
N LEU A 181 17.70 -16.98 2.14
CA LEU A 181 19.05 -17.50 2.38
C LEU A 181 19.32 -18.72 1.49
N GLU A 182 18.37 -19.66 1.43
CA GLU A 182 18.47 -20.86 0.59
C GLU A 182 18.57 -20.50 -0.90
N LEU A 183 17.78 -19.53 -1.38
CA LEU A 183 17.87 -19.02 -2.76
C LEU A 183 19.23 -18.40 -3.07
N GLY A 184 19.83 -17.69 -2.10
CA GLY A 184 21.19 -17.17 -2.22
C GLY A 184 22.23 -18.29 -2.39
N ALA A 185 22.05 -19.43 -1.72
CA ALA A 185 22.89 -20.61 -1.86
C ALA A 185 22.63 -21.40 -3.16
N HIS A 186 21.43 -21.27 -3.73
CA HIS A 186 20.98 -22.01 -4.91
C HIS A 186 20.55 -21.08 -6.06
N PRO A 187 21.52 -20.47 -6.79
CA PRO A 187 21.24 -19.49 -7.84
C PRO A 187 20.45 -20.04 -9.05
N LYS A 188 20.31 -21.37 -9.15
CA LYS A 188 19.50 -22.05 -10.16
C LYS A 188 18.08 -22.38 -9.67
N GLY A 189 17.64 -21.81 -8.55
CA GLY A 189 16.35 -22.09 -7.91
C GLY A 189 16.40 -23.26 -6.93
N LEU A 190 15.31 -23.46 -6.18
CA LEU A 190 15.17 -24.44 -5.11
C LEU A 190 14.50 -25.73 -5.57
N SER A 191 15.11 -26.87 -5.30
CA SER A 191 14.47 -28.17 -5.44
C SER A 191 13.37 -28.35 -4.39
N ARG A 192 12.48 -29.32 -4.60
CA ARG A 192 11.46 -29.66 -3.58
C ARG A 192 12.09 -30.11 -2.26
N ALA A 193 13.23 -30.80 -2.32
CA ALA A 193 13.95 -31.21 -1.12
C ALA A 193 14.53 -29.98 -0.39
N ASP A 194 14.96 -28.95 -1.12
CA ASP A 194 15.48 -27.70 -0.56
C ASP A 194 14.33 -26.98 0.18
N VAL A 195 13.16 -26.84 -0.47
CA VAL A 195 11.95 -26.22 0.14
C VAL A 195 11.44 -27.04 1.34
N GLN A 196 11.43 -28.36 1.25
CA GLN A 196 11.05 -29.24 2.37
C GLN A 196 12.05 -29.14 3.52
N GLY A 197 13.34 -29.04 3.25
CA GLY A 197 14.38 -28.81 4.25
C GLY A 197 14.22 -27.46 4.95
N VAL A 198 13.86 -26.41 4.22
CA VAL A 198 13.51 -25.10 4.81
C VAL A 198 12.28 -25.22 5.71
N TYR A 199 11.23 -25.92 5.26
CA TYR A 199 10.03 -26.16 6.06
C TYR A 199 10.33 -26.97 7.34
N GLU A 200 11.12 -28.03 7.25
CA GLU A 200 11.51 -28.85 8.40
C GLU A 200 12.40 -28.08 9.36
N ARG A 201 13.36 -27.27 8.90
CA ARG A 201 14.15 -26.36 9.75
C ARG A 201 13.25 -25.32 10.44
N ALA A 202 12.29 -24.76 9.70
CA ALA A 202 11.28 -23.85 10.23
C ALA A 202 10.32 -24.50 11.24
N GLN A 203 10.25 -25.84 11.29
CA GLN A 203 9.52 -26.61 12.29
C GLN A 203 10.39 -27.08 13.46
N ALA A 204 11.68 -27.34 13.24
CA ALA A 204 12.50 -28.20 14.09
C ALA A 204 13.35 -27.49 15.16
N THR A 205 13.38 -26.17 15.25
CA THR A 205 14.36 -25.48 16.11
C THR A 205 13.81 -24.24 16.81
N ASP A 206 14.63 -23.68 17.71
CA ASP A 206 14.66 -22.31 18.28
C ASP A 206 14.38 -21.13 17.29
N ALA A 207 13.82 -21.40 16.11
CA ALA A 207 13.51 -20.49 15.01
C ALA A 207 12.60 -19.32 15.37
N ASN A 208 11.94 -19.34 16.52
CA ASN A 208 11.09 -18.24 16.93
C ASN A 208 11.90 -17.06 17.50
N SER A 209 13.04 -17.29 18.18
CA SER A 209 13.95 -16.21 18.58
C SER A 209 14.58 -15.57 17.35
N ASP A 210 15.00 -16.40 16.39
CA ASP A 210 15.52 -15.92 15.11
C ASP A 210 14.44 -15.12 14.35
N ARG A 211 13.16 -15.55 14.35
CA ARG A 211 12.05 -14.79 13.76
C ARG A 211 11.78 -13.46 14.45
N LEU A 212 11.81 -13.40 15.79
CA LEU A 212 11.68 -12.13 16.53
C LEU A 212 12.81 -11.17 16.14
N MET A 213 14.03 -11.67 16.04
CA MET A 213 15.18 -10.85 15.66
C MET A 213 15.12 -10.45 14.18
N ASP A 214 14.72 -11.34 13.27
CA ASP A 214 14.49 -11.03 11.85
C ASP A 214 13.42 -9.92 11.70
N MET A 215 12.32 -10.01 12.46
CA MET A 215 11.30 -8.95 12.51
C MET A 215 11.88 -7.64 13.04
N SER A 216 12.67 -7.71 14.10
CA SER A 216 13.36 -6.55 14.67
C SER A 216 14.28 -5.87 13.64
N GLU A 217 15.08 -6.65 12.91
CA GLU A 217 15.93 -6.15 11.83
C GLU A 217 15.13 -5.54 10.68
N MET A 218 14.02 -6.16 10.30
CA MET A 218 13.09 -5.61 9.31
C MET A 218 12.54 -4.25 9.76
N PHE A 219 12.06 -4.13 11.00
CA PHE A 219 11.54 -2.86 11.52
C PHE A 219 12.64 -1.80 11.68
N ALA A 220 13.85 -2.20 12.07
CA ALA A 220 15.02 -1.32 12.08
C ALA A 220 15.37 -0.78 10.70
N SER A 221 15.32 -1.62 9.67
CA SER A 221 15.51 -1.24 8.27
C SER A 221 14.44 -0.25 7.81
N ARG A 222 13.17 -0.58 8.03
CA ARG A 222 12.03 0.27 7.66
C ARG A 222 12.08 1.65 8.34
N LEU A 223 12.45 1.69 9.62
CA LEU A 223 12.61 2.94 10.36
C LEU A 223 13.81 3.77 9.84
N GLY A 224 14.90 3.10 9.43
CA GLY A 224 16.06 3.75 8.82
C GLY A 224 15.76 4.38 7.45
N ASP A 225 14.87 3.76 6.66
CA ASP A 225 14.43 4.29 5.36
C ASP A 225 13.52 5.51 5.49
N ALA A 226 12.79 5.62 6.61
CA ALA A 226 12.06 6.83 6.97
C ALA A 226 13.04 7.92 7.43
N THR A 227 13.84 8.46 6.50
CA THR A 227 14.93 9.39 6.81
C THR A 227 14.49 10.79 7.23
N THR A 228 13.20 11.13 7.02
CA THR A 228 12.62 12.42 7.40
C THR A 228 11.46 12.25 8.39
N ARG A 229 11.34 13.19 9.33
CA ARG A 229 10.19 13.31 10.25
C ARG A 229 9.33 14.54 9.96
N SER A 230 9.72 15.32 8.95
CA SER A 230 8.96 16.48 8.48
C SER A 230 7.80 16.02 7.61
N LEU A 231 6.67 16.75 7.63
CA LEU A 231 5.50 16.44 6.82
C LEU A 231 5.85 16.27 5.34
N TYR A 232 6.54 17.27 4.81
CA TYR A 232 7.14 17.27 3.47
C TYR A 232 8.66 17.52 3.60
N LYS A 233 9.44 17.07 2.61
CA LYS A 233 10.86 17.39 2.52
C LYS A 233 11.10 18.89 2.43
N ASP A 234 10.23 19.59 1.70
CA ASP A 234 10.12 21.04 1.72
C ASP A 234 8.67 21.44 2.01
N ASN A 235 8.42 21.92 3.23
CA ASN A 235 7.08 22.38 3.62
C ASN A 235 6.63 23.66 2.89
N THR A 236 7.55 24.39 2.24
CA THR A 236 7.21 25.57 1.41
C THR A 236 6.82 25.19 -0.01
N ASN A 237 7.22 24.01 -0.47
CA ASN A 237 6.78 23.43 -1.74
C ASN A 237 6.34 21.97 -1.59
N PRO A 238 5.15 21.71 -1.00
CA PRO A 238 4.66 20.36 -0.78
C PRO A 238 4.54 19.50 -2.04
N LEU A 239 4.26 20.10 -3.20
CA LEU A 239 4.04 19.36 -4.44
C LEU A 239 5.28 18.60 -4.91
N ASP A 240 6.49 19.11 -4.65
CA ASP A 240 7.75 18.41 -4.96
C ASP A 240 7.96 17.15 -4.10
N SER A 241 7.25 17.07 -2.98
CA SER A 241 7.32 15.98 -2.00
C SER A 241 6.22 14.93 -2.20
N ILE A 242 5.16 15.22 -2.95
CA ILE A 242 4.03 14.32 -3.12
C ILE A 242 4.23 13.53 -4.41
N LYS A 243 4.90 12.39 -4.28
CA LYS A 243 5.10 11.46 -5.40
C LYS A 243 4.50 10.11 -5.08
N MET A 244 4.00 9.45 -6.12
CA MET A 244 3.50 8.08 -6.02
C MET A 244 4.56 7.12 -5.44
N SER A 245 5.84 7.32 -5.74
CA SER A 245 6.95 6.51 -5.22
C SER A 245 7.08 6.58 -3.70
N ASP A 246 6.61 7.65 -3.07
CA ASP A 246 6.68 7.81 -1.63
C ASP A 246 5.58 7.05 -0.91
N VAL A 247 4.51 6.61 -1.58
CA VAL A 247 3.45 5.84 -0.93
C VAL A 247 3.89 4.39 -0.78
N GLN A 248 4.55 4.06 0.33
CA GLN A 248 5.02 2.69 0.59
C GLN A 248 4.21 2.07 1.73
N GLN A 249 3.38 1.08 1.39
CA GLN A 249 2.53 0.37 2.35
C GLN A 249 3.36 -0.31 3.45
N GLY A 250 2.79 -0.36 4.66
CA GLY A 250 3.31 -1.13 5.76
C GLY A 250 2.80 -2.55 5.90
N ARG A 251 2.91 -3.09 7.12
CA ARG A 251 2.41 -4.42 7.49
C ARG A 251 0.93 -4.38 7.87
N SER A 252 0.13 -3.66 7.08
CA SER A 252 -1.32 -3.61 7.20
C SER A 252 -1.96 -4.06 5.88
N GLY A 253 -3.17 -4.61 5.94
CA GLY A 253 -3.92 -5.09 4.76
C GLY A 253 -4.65 -3.99 3.98
N ASP A 254 -4.28 -2.73 4.17
CA ASP A 254 -4.94 -1.55 3.62
C ASP A 254 -4.45 -1.16 2.21
N CYS A 255 -4.21 -2.17 1.37
CA CYS A 255 -3.62 -1.99 0.03
C CYS A 255 -4.53 -1.14 -0.87
N TYR A 256 -5.85 -1.27 -0.71
CA TYR A 256 -6.87 -0.46 -1.38
C TYR A 256 -6.72 1.04 -1.08
N PHE A 257 -6.30 1.41 0.13
CA PHE A 257 -6.07 2.80 0.48
C PHE A 257 -4.81 3.33 -0.20
N HIS A 258 -3.71 2.57 -0.08
CA HIS A 258 -2.41 2.96 -0.63
C HIS A 258 -2.37 2.98 -2.17
N SER A 259 -3.11 2.09 -2.83
CA SER A 259 -3.21 2.05 -4.29
C SER A 259 -3.91 3.31 -4.82
N VAL A 260 -4.98 3.76 -4.15
CA VAL A 260 -5.67 5.01 -4.47
C VAL A 260 -4.80 6.21 -4.11
N LEU A 261 -4.22 6.26 -2.90
CA LEU A 261 -3.38 7.38 -2.45
C LEU A 261 -2.19 7.61 -3.39
N GLY A 262 -1.52 6.54 -3.81
CA GLY A 262 -0.42 6.61 -4.79
C GLY A 262 -0.88 7.14 -6.15
N ASN A 263 -2.06 6.72 -6.61
CA ASN A 263 -2.61 7.21 -7.87
C ASN A 263 -3.00 8.70 -7.78
N VAL A 264 -3.66 9.12 -6.69
CA VAL A 264 -3.98 10.53 -6.39
C VAL A 264 -2.70 11.37 -6.33
N ALA A 265 -1.63 10.89 -5.68
CA ALA A 265 -0.35 11.59 -5.66
C ALA A 265 0.25 11.78 -7.06
N ARG A 266 -0.03 10.86 -8.00
CA ARG A 266 0.41 10.96 -9.39
C ARG A 266 -0.42 11.95 -10.21
N VAL A 267 -1.75 11.91 -10.07
CA VAL A 267 -2.66 12.66 -10.96
C VAL A 267 -3.19 13.97 -10.39
N HIS A 268 -3.31 14.05 -9.07
CA HIS A 268 -3.92 15.15 -8.31
C HIS A 268 -3.14 15.45 -7.01
N PRO A 269 -1.81 15.67 -7.05
CA PRO A 269 -1.01 15.92 -5.84
C PRO A 269 -1.50 17.13 -5.03
N GLU A 270 -2.15 18.09 -5.68
CA GLU A 270 -2.77 19.26 -5.05
C GLU A 270 -3.87 18.92 -4.05
N LEU A 271 -4.57 17.79 -4.24
CA LEU A 271 -5.62 17.35 -3.30
C LEU A 271 -4.99 16.89 -1.98
N ILE A 272 -3.84 16.22 -2.03
CA ILE A 272 -3.10 15.79 -0.84
C ILE A 272 -2.48 17.02 -0.16
N ALA A 273 -1.83 17.89 -0.92
CA ALA A 273 -1.23 19.12 -0.39
C ALA A 273 -2.28 20.01 0.30
N GLY A 274 -3.47 20.15 -0.30
CA GLY A 274 -4.57 20.94 0.25
C GLY A 274 -5.32 20.27 1.39
N ALA A 275 -5.23 18.94 1.53
CA ALA A 275 -5.92 18.20 2.58
C ALA A 275 -5.20 18.28 3.93
N ILE A 276 -3.87 18.36 3.95
CA ILE A 276 -3.08 18.28 5.19
C ILE A 276 -2.71 19.68 5.69
N LYS A 277 -3.13 19.99 6.91
CA LYS A 277 -2.69 21.18 7.65
C LYS A 277 -1.76 20.78 8.80
N ASP A 278 -0.55 21.32 8.81
CA ASP A 278 0.35 21.26 9.97
C ASP A 278 -0.06 22.29 11.03
N ASN A 279 -0.40 21.81 12.22
CA ASN A 279 -0.84 22.63 13.34
C ASN A 279 0.31 23.25 14.15
N LYS A 280 1.57 22.97 13.78
CA LYS A 280 2.80 23.50 14.41
C LYS A 280 2.95 23.15 15.89
N ASN A 281 2.27 22.10 16.33
CA ASN A 281 2.28 21.60 17.70
C ASN A 281 2.53 20.09 17.78
N GLY A 282 3.05 19.49 16.70
CA GLY A 282 3.25 18.03 16.60
C GLY A 282 1.99 17.26 16.19
N SER A 283 0.95 17.93 15.69
CA SER A 283 -0.24 17.32 15.12
C SER A 283 -0.54 17.84 13.71
N TYR A 284 -1.32 17.06 12.99
CA TYR A 284 -1.82 17.37 11.65
C TYR A 284 -3.34 17.29 11.65
N THR A 285 -3.98 18.20 10.93
CA THR A 285 -5.40 18.11 10.61
C THR A 285 -5.55 17.76 9.13
N VAL A 286 -6.27 16.69 8.83
CA VAL A 286 -6.58 16.24 7.47
C VAL A 286 -8.04 16.52 7.18
N THR A 287 -8.31 17.23 6.09
CA THR A 287 -9.65 17.44 5.56
C THR A 287 -9.76 16.71 4.23
N PHE A 288 -10.48 15.59 4.23
CA PHE A 288 -10.66 14.77 3.03
C PHE A 288 -11.54 15.51 2.00
N PRO A 289 -11.17 15.57 0.71
CA PRO A 289 -11.98 16.25 -0.31
C PRO A 289 -13.43 15.76 -0.42
N GLY A 290 -13.66 14.46 -0.21
CA GLY A 290 -14.99 13.84 -0.21
C GLY A 290 -15.77 13.99 1.10
N ASP A 291 -15.15 14.53 2.15
CA ASP A 291 -15.84 14.88 3.39
C ASP A 291 -15.15 16.04 4.11
N ARG A 292 -15.55 17.26 3.72
CA ARG A 292 -14.97 18.49 4.25
C ARG A 292 -15.55 18.90 5.61
N GLU A 293 -16.66 18.29 6.02
CA GLU A 293 -17.37 18.63 7.26
C GLU A 293 -16.76 17.93 8.47
N HIS A 294 -16.00 16.85 8.26
CA HIS A 294 -15.37 16.05 9.32
C HIS A 294 -13.83 16.07 9.22
N PRO A 295 -13.17 17.21 9.53
CA PRO A 295 -11.71 17.25 9.59
C PRO A 295 -11.17 16.38 10.72
N ILE A 296 -10.14 15.58 10.41
CA ILE A 296 -9.56 14.62 11.34
C ILE A 296 -8.21 15.13 11.83
N THR A 297 -8.07 15.27 13.15
CA THR A 297 -6.78 15.66 13.76
C THR A 297 -6.07 14.44 14.32
N VAL A 298 -4.81 14.25 13.94
CA VAL A 298 -3.94 13.18 14.40
C VAL A 298 -2.60 13.74 14.90
N PRO A 299 -1.98 13.15 15.94
CA PRO A 299 -0.60 13.46 16.25
C PRO A 299 0.31 12.97 15.13
N ALA A 300 1.52 13.53 15.05
CA ALA A 300 2.54 13.03 14.14
C ALA A 300 2.76 11.51 14.33
N PRO A 301 3.05 10.75 13.26
CA PRO A 301 3.40 9.36 13.38
C PRO A 301 4.59 9.16 14.32
N THR A 302 4.50 8.21 15.24
CA THR A 302 5.62 7.80 16.10
C THR A 302 6.65 7.04 15.29
N ASP A 303 7.83 6.82 15.86
CA ASP A 303 8.86 6.02 15.19
C ASP A 303 8.41 4.55 15.05
N ALA A 304 7.65 4.04 16.03
CA ALA A 304 7.10 2.69 15.97
C ALA A 304 6.04 2.57 14.85
N GLU A 305 5.16 3.58 14.72
CA GLU A 305 4.20 3.63 13.62
C GLU A 305 4.90 3.73 12.25
N LEU A 306 5.97 4.52 12.12
CA LEU A 306 6.75 4.62 10.88
C LEU A 306 7.49 3.31 10.54
N ALA A 307 7.88 2.53 11.56
CA ALA A 307 8.42 1.20 11.36
C ALA A 307 7.34 0.23 10.87
N SER A 308 6.12 0.29 11.40
CA SER A 308 5.06 -0.70 11.13
C SER A 308 4.18 -0.41 9.91
N TYR A 309 3.79 0.85 9.70
CA TYR A 309 2.72 1.23 8.76
C TYR A 309 3.28 1.96 7.53
N ALA A 310 2.48 2.83 6.88
CA ALA A 310 2.90 3.59 5.73
C ALA A 310 4.17 4.40 6.03
N ARG A 311 5.02 4.57 5.02
CA ARG A 311 6.20 5.45 5.07
C ARG A 311 6.32 6.27 3.79
N GLY A 312 6.80 7.51 3.91
CA GLY A 312 6.93 8.48 2.80
C GLY A 312 8.35 8.70 2.25
N GLY A 313 9.22 7.69 2.39
CA GLY A 313 10.59 7.74 1.90
C GLY A 313 11.36 8.96 2.40
N ARG A 314 12.10 9.62 1.50
CA ARG A 314 12.90 10.83 1.78
C ARG A 314 12.10 12.13 1.63
N ASP A 315 10.90 12.04 1.07
CA ASP A 315 10.12 13.19 0.64
C ASP A 315 9.07 13.62 1.68
N GLY A 316 8.87 12.88 2.77
CA GLY A 316 8.10 13.35 3.92
C GLY A 316 7.43 12.23 4.69
N VAL A 317 6.72 12.55 5.77
CA VAL A 317 5.82 11.60 6.47
C VAL A 317 4.37 11.72 6.01
N TRP A 318 4.09 12.48 4.95
CA TRP A 318 2.72 12.72 4.47
C TRP A 318 1.91 11.45 4.19
N PRO A 319 2.44 10.32 3.68
CA PRO A 319 1.63 9.11 3.49
C PRO A 319 1.19 8.52 4.83
N SER A 320 2.10 8.49 5.81
CA SER A 320 1.84 8.05 7.18
C SER A 320 0.81 8.93 7.89
N VAL A 321 0.83 10.24 7.64
CA VAL A 321 -0.19 11.16 8.15
C VAL A 321 -1.56 10.89 7.53
N MET A 322 -1.61 10.67 6.21
CA MET A 322 -2.85 10.35 5.50
C MET A 322 -3.43 9.01 5.95
N GLU A 323 -2.63 7.95 6.06
CA GLU A 323 -3.05 6.64 6.57
C GLU A 323 -3.58 6.74 8.01
N LYS A 324 -2.83 7.41 8.90
CA LYS A 324 -3.26 7.59 10.30
C LYS A 324 -4.56 8.40 10.42
N ALA A 325 -4.73 9.44 9.61
CA ALA A 325 -5.97 10.20 9.56
C ALA A 325 -7.12 9.38 8.97
N PHE A 326 -6.87 8.58 7.92
CA PHE A 326 -7.86 7.71 7.32
C PHE A 326 -8.31 6.60 8.28
N ALA A 327 -7.40 6.04 9.05
CA ALA A 327 -7.70 5.08 10.11
C ALA A 327 -8.61 5.68 11.19
N LYS A 328 -8.30 6.90 11.65
CA LYS A 328 -9.14 7.62 12.62
C LYS A 328 -10.50 8.01 12.01
N TYR A 329 -10.54 8.49 10.77
CA TYR A 329 -11.77 8.77 10.03
C TYR A 329 -12.66 7.52 9.94
N SER A 330 -12.05 6.39 9.57
CA SER A 330 -12.75 5.11 9.44
C SER A 330 -13.36 4.67 10.77
N ALA A 331 -12.65 4.86 11.89
CA ALA A 331 -13.16 4.54 13.21
C ALA A 331 -14.31 5.46 13.65
N GLU A 332 -14.20 6.77 13.42
CA GLU A 332 -15.15 7.77 13.93
C GLU A 332 -16.38 7.94 13.05
N ILE A 333 -16.21 7.86 11.74
CA ILE A 333 -17.23 8.20 10.75
C ILE A 333 -17.81 6.94 10.10
N TRP A 334 -16.96 5.96 9.77
CA TRP A 334 -17.41 4.68 9.19
C TRP A 334 -17.62 3.58 10.25
N GLY A 335 -17.34 3.84 11.52
CA GLY A 335 -17.55 2.90 12.62
C GLY A 335 -16.60 1.69 12.62
N ARG A 336 -15.50 1.74 11.87
CA ARG A 336 -14.49 0.67 11.78
C ARG A 336 -13.54 0.71 12.97
N LYS A 337 -13.89 -0.02 14.03
CA LYS A 337 -13.07 -0.09 15.24
C LYS A 337 -12.83 -1.54 15.67
N ASP A 338 -11.63 -1.78 16.15
CA ASP A 338 -11.23 -2.97 16.87
C ASP A 338 -10.56 -2.47 18.16
N SER A 339 -11.05 -2.93 19.32
CA SER A 339 -10.64 -2.39 20.62
C SER A 339 -9.23 -2.78 21.04
N ASP A 340 -8.66 -3.80 20.38
CA ASP A 340 -7.47 -4.48 20.85
C ASP A 340 -6.25 -4.18 19.98
N VAL A 341 -6.43 -3.43 18.90
CA VAL A 341 -5.37 -3.03 17.95
C VAL A 341 -5.44 -1.55 17.63
N THR A 342 -4.41 -1.03 16.94
CA THR A 342 -4.43 0.35 16.46
C THR A 342 -5.55 0.56 15.43
N PRO A 343 -6.04 1.81 15.26
CA PRO A 343 -6.95 2.13 14.17
C PRO A 343 -6.41 1.74 12.78
N GLN A 344 -5.09 1.80 12.56
CA GLN A 344 -4.45 1.43 11.30
C GLN A 344 -4.55 -0.06 10.99
N ASP A 345 -4.63 -0.92 12.01
CA ASP A 345 -4.88 -2.36 11.81
C ASP A 345 -6.38 -2.65 11.60
N ALA A 346 -7.28 -1.81 12.11
CA ALA A 346 -8.73 -1.95 11.90
C ALA A 346 -9.17 -1.69 10.43
N ILE A 347 -8.31 -1.03 9.64
CA ILE A 347 -8.53 -0.75 8.22
C ILE A 347 -7.89 -1.78 7.26
N LYS A 348 -7.44 -2.94 7.75
CA LYS A 348 -6.75 -4.03 7.00
C LYS A 348 -7.51 -4.68 5.82
N SER A 349 -8.68 -4.19 5.46
CA SER A 349 -9.48 -4.64 4.32
C SER A 349 -10.40 -3.51 3.87
N GLY A 350 -10.82 -3.48 2.62
CA GLY A 350 -11.71 -2.43 2.14
C GLY A 350 -11.83 -2.43 0.63
N ALA A 351 -12.53 -1.43 0.10
CA ALA A 351 -12.77 -1.24 -1.32
C ALA A 351 -12.19 0.10 -1.79
N GLU A 352 -11.67 0.11 -3.02
CA GLU A 352 -11.02 1.27 -3.63
C GLU A 352 -12.00 2.39 -3.94
N GLY A 353 -13.22 2.06 -4.41
CA GLY A 353 -14.25 3.03 -4.78
C GLY A 353 -14.53 4.08 -3.68
N PRO A 354 -14.91 3.69 -2.46
CA PRO A 354 -15.11 4.63 -1.35
C PRO A 354 -13.88 5.46 -0.99
N VAL A 355 -12.66 4.92 -1.18
CA VAL A 355 -11.42 5.68 -0.94
C VAL A 355 -11.18 6.69 -2.06
N ILE A 356 -11.46 6.36 -3.32
CA ILE A 356 -11.44 7.31 -4.43
C ILE A 356 -12.38 8.47 -4.11
N GLU A 357 -13.62 8.17 -3.71
CA GLU A 357 -14.61 9.18 -3.34
C GLU A 357 -14.13 10.09 -2.21
N LEU A 358 -13.56 9.49 -1.16
CA LEU A 358 -13.05 10.23 -0.01
C LEU A 358 -11.84 11.12 -0.37
N LEU A 359 -10.87 10.59 -1.12
CA LEU A 359 -9.63 11.30 -1.44
C LEU A 359 -9.79 12.32 -2.58
N THR A 360 -10.79 12.18 -3.45
CA THR A 360 -10.95 13.05 -4.63
C THR A 360 -12.19 13.94 -4.58
N GLY A 361 -13.20 13.57 -3.79
CA GLY A 361 -14.50 14.23 -3.78
C GLY A 361 -15.30 14.05 -5.08
N LYS A 362 -14.91 13.11 -5.93
CA LYS A 362 -15.62 12.69 -7.15
C LYS A 362 -16.18 11.28 -6.96
N ARG A 363 -17.25 10.93 -7.67
CA ARG A 363 -17.79 9.55 -7.58
C ARG A 363 -16.81 8.53 -8.14
N ALA A 364 -16.89 7.31 -7.65
CA ALA A 364 -16.20 6.17 -8.23
C ALA A 364 -17.17 5.19 -8.87
N ASP A 365 -16.70 4.54 -9.92
CA ASP A 365 -17.42 3.54 -10.69
C ASP A 365 -16.64 2.23 -10.62
N ASP A 366 -17.22 1.22 -9.97
CA ASP A 366 -16.67 -0.13 -9.99
C ASP A 366 -17.00 -0.81 -11.32
N ARG A 367 -15.99 -1.43 -11.92
CA ARG A 367 -16.05 -2.11 -13.21
C ARG A 367 -15.42 -3.49 -13.08
N PHE A 368 -15.99 -4.45 -13.80
CA PHE A 368 -15.59 -5.85 -13.71
C PHE A 368 -15.34 -6.42 -15.10
N SER A 369 -14.32 -7.27 -15.21
CA SER A 369 -14.08 -8.01 -16.44
C SER A 369 -15.21 -9.02 -16.73
N PRO A 370 -15.44 -9.39 -18.00
CA PRO A 370 -16.41 -10.43 -18.37
C PRO A 370 -16.24 -11.76 -17.61
N ALA A 371 -15.01 -12.17 -17.35
CA ALA A 371 -14.71 -13.43 -16.68
C ALA A 371 -15.14 -13.46 -15.21
N THR A 372 -15.27 -12.30 -14.53
CA THR A 372 -15.84 -12.19 -13.18
C THR A 372 -17.23 -12.82 -13.10
N PHE A 373 -18.03 -12.65 -14.14
CA PHE A 373 -19.40 -13.15 -14.19
C PHE A 373 -19.52 -14.63 -14.57
N SER A 374 -18.44 -15.24 -15.07
CA SER A 374 -18.40 -16.67 -15.38
C SER A 374 -17.92 -17.52 -14.20
N ALA A 375 -17.13 -16.95 -13.29
CA ALA A 375 -16.58 -17.66 -12.13
C ALA A 375 -17.56 -17.72 -10.96
N ASP A 376 -18.43 -16.73 -10.82
CA ASP A 376 -19.37 -16.62 -9.69
C ASP A 376 -20.82 -16.68 -10.18
N SER A 377 -21.37 -17.90 -10.26
CA SER A 377 -22.80 -18.10 -10.51
C SER A 377 -23.64 -17.82 -9.26
N GLN A 378 -23.43 -16.66 -8.62
CA GLN A 378 -24.46 -16.02 -7.82
C GLN A 378 -25.57 -15.59 -8.78
N LYS A 379 -26.54 -16.49 -8.97
CA LYS A 379 -27.77 -16.28 -9.73
C LYS A 379 -28.41 -14.95 -9.33
N GLY A 380 -28.23 -13.96 -10.20
CA GLY A 380 -29.01 -12.74 -10.27
C GLY A 380 -28.65 -11.70 -9.21
N SER A 381 -27.91 -10.67 -9.60
CA SER A 381 -28.13 -9.25 -9.20
C SER A 381 -27.05 -8.26 -9.65
N VAL A 382 -26.20 -8.56 -10.65
CA VAL A 382 -25.25 -7.54 -11.16
C VAL A 382 -25.62 -7.15 -12.59
N LYS A 383 -26.06 -5.90 -12.75
CA LYS A 383 -26.20 -5.21 -14.04
C LYS A 383 -24.85 -4.57 -14.38
N ASN A 384 -24.48 -4.54 -15.67
CA ASN A 384 -23.28 -3.91 -16.26
C ASN A 384 -22.04 -4.81 -16.47
N VAL A 385 -22.20 -5.95 -17.14
CA VAL A 385 -21.05 -6.65 -17.75
C VAL A 385 -20.66 -5.92 -19.04
N GLU A 386 -19.59 -5.12 -19.00
CA GLU A 386 -19.04 -4.49 -20.19
C GLU A 386 -18.25 -5.51 -21.02
N SER A 387 -18.21 -5.33 -22.35
CA SER A 387 -17.25 -6.09 -23.15
C SER A 387 -15.83 -5.73 -22.72
N ALA A 388 -14.89 -6.67 -22.82
CA ALA A 388 -13.48 -6.38 -22.50
C ALA A 388 -12.95 -5.17 -23.30
N ALA A 389 -13.44 -4.97 -24.53
CA ALA A 389 -13.12 -3.80 -25.37
C ALA A 389 -13.61 -2.49 -24.76
N HIS A 390 -14.87 -2.43 -24.31
CA HIS A 390 -15.41 -1.24 -23.66
C HIS A 390 -14.68 -0.95 -22.35
N LEU A 391 -14.45 -1.97 -21.52
CA LEU A 391 -13.71 -1.81 -20.28
C LEU A 391 -12.30 -1.27 -20.53
N ARG A 392 -11.58 -1.81 -21.53
CA ARG A 392 -10.28 -1.30 -21.96
C ARG A 392 -10.37 0.17 -22.36
N ASP A 393 -11.33 0.52 -23.20
CA ASP A 393 -11.47 1.88 -23.73
C ASP A 393 -11.81 2.89 -22.63
N ASP A 394 -12.65 2.51 -21.68
CA ASP A 394 -13.01 3.33 -20.51
C ASP A 394 -11.80 3.56 -19.59
N ILE A 395 -11.01 2.52 -19.31
CA ILE A 395 -9.77 2.63 -18.53
C ILE A 395 -8.76 3.52 -19.28
N ALA A 396 -8.54 3.28 -20.57
CA ALA A 396 -7.62 4.07 -21.38
C ALA A 396 -8.03 5.56 -21.41
N GLN A 397 -9.33 5.83 -21.55
CA GLN A 397 -9.86 7.18 -21.52
C GLN A 397 -9.74 7.81 -20.13
N ALA A 398 -9.94 7.05 -19.05
CA ALA A 398 -9.72 7.52 -17.69
C ALA A 398 -8.27 7.95 -17.43
N LEU A 399 -7.32 7.11 -17.84
CA LEU A 399 -5.90 7.43 -17.74
C LEU A 399 -5.52 8.67 -18.56
N LYS A 400 -6.08 8.81 -19.77
CA LYS A 400 -5.88 9.99 -20.63
C LYS A 400 -6.45 11.27 -20.03
N ASP A 401 -7.58 11.17 -19.34
CA ASP A 401 -8.24 12.28 -18.66
C ASP A 401 -7.56 12.65 -17.31
N GLY A 402 -6.50 11.94 -16.91
CA GLY A 402 -5.84 12.15 -15.62
C GLY A 402 -6.71 11.73 -14.43
N ARG A 403 -7.63 10.78 -14.61
CA ARG A 403 -8.50 10.26 -13.55
C ARG A 403 -7.82 9.13 -12.78
N VAL A 404 -8.21 8.96 -11.52
CA VAL A 404 -7.73 7.84 -10.69
C VAL A 404 -8.30 6.51 -11.21
N VAL A 405 -7.41 5.53 -11.37
CA VAL A 405 -7.77 4.17 -11.74
C VAL A 405 -7.00 3.17 -10.88
N THR A 406 -7.71 2.25 -10.26
CA THR A 406 -7.13 1.11 -9.52
C THR A 406 -7.59 -0.22 -10.10
N PHE A 407 -6.90 -1.27 -9.71
CA PHE A 407 -7.07 -2.63 -10.19
C PHE A 407 -6.98 -3.61 -9.02
N GLY A 408 -7.84 -4.61 -9.00
CA GLY A 408 -7.81 -5.73 -8.06
C GLY A 408 -8.04 -7.07 -8.76
N LEU A 409 -7.39 -8.11 -8.23
CA LEU A 409 -7.60 -9.50 -8.65
C LEU A 409 -8.54 -10.19 -7.66
N LEU A 410 -9.73 -10.58 -8.13
CA LEU A 410 -10.84 -11.01 -7.26
C LEU A 410 -10.76 -12.45 -6.78
N THR A 411 -10.15 -13.34 -7.56
CA THR A 411 -10.03 -14.76 -7.20
C THR A 411 -8.60 -15.23 -7.36
N ASP A 412 -8.28 -16.33 -6.68
CA ASP A 412 -6.99 -17.01 -6.79
C ASP A 412 -6.77 -17.57 -8.19
N ASN A 413 -6.32 -16.69 -9.08
CA ASN A 413 -5.86 -17.05 -10.40
C ASN A 413 -4.35 -16.90 -10.37
N ASN A 414 -3.65 -17.99 -10.66
CA ASN A 414 -2.22 -17.99 -10.95
C ASN A 414 -1.96 -17.26 -12.28
N LEU A 415 -2.30 -15.97 -12.35
CA LEU A 415 -1.68 -15.03 -13.27
C LEU A 415 -0.20 -15.03 -12.88
N ALA A 416 0.61 -15.93 -13.46
CA ALA A 416 2.04 -16.03 -13.22
C ALA A 416 2.77 -14.77 -13.75
N LYS A 417 2.48 -13.63 -13.12
CA LYS A 417 2.73 -12.25 -13.58
C LYS A 417 3.12 -11.33 -12.42
N GLY A 418 3.38 -11.87 -11.22
CA GLY A 418 3.68 -11.06 -10.04
C GLY A 418 2.52 -10.17 -9.61
N ILE A 419 1.29 -10.65 -9.82
CA ILE A 419 0.05 -10.00 -9.40
C ILE A 419 -0.58 -10.86 -8.32
N ASP A 420 -0.71 -10.29 -7.13
CA ASP A 420 -1.26 -10.95 -5.96
C ASP A 420 -2.78 -10.85 -5.98
N THR A 421 -3.42 -11.90 -5.50
CA THR A 421 -4.87 -12.00 -5.35
C THR A 421 -5.28 -11.27 -4.08
N ASN A 422 -6.49 -10.70 -4.06
CA ASN A 422 -6.95 -9.89 -2.93
C ASN A 422 -5.99 -8.73 -2.58
N HIS A 423 -5.28 -8.21 -3.59
CA HIS A 423 -4.37 -7.07 -3.48
C HIS A 423 -4.73 -6.01 -4.52
N ALA A 424 -4.69 -4.74 -4.10
CA ALA A 424 -5.03 -3.61 -4.95
C ALA A 424 -3.76 -2.99 -5.56
N TYR A 425 -3.86 -2.56 -6.81
CA TYR A 425 -2.78 -1.89 -7.56
C TYR A 425 -3.26 -0.56 -8.13
N SER A 426 -2.34 0.37 -8.31
CA SER A 426 -2.58 1.56 -9.11
C SER A 426 -2.42 1.21 -10.59
N VAL A 427 -3.37 1.61 -11.45
CA VAL A 427 -3.16 1.59 -12.91
C VAL A 427 -2.57 2.93 -13.31
N VAL A 428 -1.37 2.92 -13.89
CA VAL A 428 -0.59 4.15 -14.11
C VAL A 428 -0.34 4.46 -15.59
N GLY A 429 -0.66 3.54 -16.48
CA GLY A 429 -0.50 3.73 -17.92
C GLY A 429 -1.21 2.68 -18.74
N PHE A 430 -1.42 3.01 -20.02
CA PHE A 430 -1.93 2.12 -21.04
C PHE A 430 -1.16 2.36 -22.34
N THR A 431 -0.65 1.29 -22.94
CA THR A 431 0.07 1.32 -24.22
C THR A 431 -0.70 0.46 -25.23
N PRO A 432 -1.32 1.04 -26.27
CA PRO A 432 -2.01 0.25 -27.28
C PRO A 432 -1.02 -0.53 -28.16
N ASP A 433 -1.44 -1.71 -28.64
CA ASP A 433 -0.70 -2.52 -29.60
C ASP A 433 -1.67 -3.29 -30.53
N LEU A 434 -1.14 -4.17 -31.38
CA LEU A 434 -1.94 -5.01 -32.30
C LEU A 434 -2.83 -6.04 -31.59
N HIS A 435 -2.60 -6.28 -30.29
CA HIS A 435 -3.33 -7.24 -29.46
C HIS A 435 -4.32 -6.55 -28.49
N GLY A 436 -4.53 -5.24 -28.61
CA GLY A 436 -5.45 -4.48 -27.78
C GLY A 436 -4.79 -3.77 -26.59
N GLY A 437 -3.47 -3.85 -26.43
CA GLY A 437 -2.66 -3.05 -25.53
C GLY A 437 -2.35 -3.67 -24.17
N HIS A 438 -1.52 -2.93 -23.42
CA HIS A 438 -0.96 -3.31 -22.14
C HIS A 438 -1.17 -2.21 -21.10
N PHE A 439 -1.60 -2.57 -19.89
CA PHE A 439 -1.70 -1.67 -18.74
C PHE A 439 -0.47 -1.77 -17.87
N THR A 440 0.08 -0.63 -17.47
CA THR A 440 1.16 -0.54 -16.48
C THR A 440 0.56 -0.45 -15.09
N LEU A 441 1.00 -1.34 -14.20
CA LEU A 441 0.57 -1.40 -12.81
C LEU A 441 1.66 -0.91 -11.87
N ARG A 442 1.26 -0.43 -10.70
CA ARG A 442 2.14 -0.13 -9.59
C ARG A 442 1.60 -0.74 -8.30
N ASP A 443 2.46 -1.52 -7.64
CA ASP A 443 2.16 -2.12 -6.36
C ASP A 443 2.27 -1.09 -5.23
N PRO A 444 1.26 -0.94 -4.36
CA PRO A 444 1.31 -0.01 -3.23
C PRO A 444 2.40 -0.32 -2.19
N ARG A 445 2.91 -1.55 -2.16
CA ARG A 445 4.03 -1.94 -1.27
C ARG A 445 5.35 -1.23 -1.62
N GLY A 446 5.47 -0.66 -2.83
CA GLY A 446 6.62 0.14 -3.24
C GLY A 446 7.83 -0.70 -3.69
N ASP A 447 9.04 -0.17 -3.49
CA ASP A 447 10.28 -0.66 -4.13
C ASP A 447 10.75 -2.06 -3.68
N GLY A 448 10.24 -2.59 -2.57
CA GLY A 448 10.49 -3.97 -2.13
C GLY A 448 9.61 -5.01 -2.83
N ALA A 449 8.48 -4.58 -3.39
CA ALA A 449 7.51 -5.49 -3.95
C ALA A 449 7.95 -6.10 -5.29
N PRO A 450 7.46 -7.31 -5.63
CA PRO A 450 7.63 -7.85 -6.97
C PRO A 450 7.04 -6.86 -7.98
N LYS A 451 7.77 -6.57 -9.06
CA LYS A 451 7.24 -5.71 -10.12
C LYS A 451 6.11 -6.45 -10.84
N PRO A 452 4.87 -5.94 -10.79
CA PRO A 452 3.78 -6.58 -11.50
C PRO A 452 4.04 -6.50 -13.00
N ALA A 453 3.86 -7.61 -13.70
CA ALA A 453 3.87 -7.60 -15.15
C ALA A 453 2.66 -6.81 -15.67
N ALA A 454 2.76 -6.33 -16.90
CA ALA A 454 1.65 -5.61 -17.52
C ALA A 454 0.42 -6.51 -17.70
N LEU A 455 -0.77 -5.97 -17.41
CA LEU A 455 -2.02 -6.61 -17.80
C LEU A 455 -2.24 -6.40 -19.30
N THR A 456 -2.68 -7.44 -19.97
CA THR A 456 -2.98 -7.43 -21.40
C THR A 456 -4.47 -7.40 -21.64
N PHE A 457 -4.88 -7.07 -22.86
CA PHE A 457 -6.28 -7.21 -23.28
C PHE A 457 -6.82 -8.64 -23.12
N SER A 458 -5.98 -9.66 -23.35
CA SER A 458 -6.37 -11.07 -23.13
C SER A 458 -6.68 -11.37 -21.66
N ASP A 459 -6.01 -10.69 -20.72
CA ASP A 459 -6.29 -10.89 -19.29
C ASP A 459 -7.66 -10.32 -18.93
N LEU A 460 -8.05 -9.17 -19.50
CA LEU A 460 -9.39 -8.60 -19.35
C LEU A 460 -10.49 -9.55 -19.85
N GLN A 461 -10.20 -10.43 -20.81
CA GLN A 461 -11.20 -11.35 -21.35
C GLN A 461 -11.39 -12.61 -20.50
N HIS A 462 -10.33 -13.04 -19.81
CA HIS A 462 -10.26 -14.41 -19.26
C HIS A 462 -10.02 -14.47 -17.75
N VAL A 463 -9.70 -13.36 -17.11
CA VAL A 463 -9.45 -13.31 -15.68
C VAL A 463 -10.54 -12.49 -14.99
N PRO A 464 -11.09 -12.94 -13.84
CA PRO A 464 -12.00 -12.15 -13.01
C PRO A 464 -11.24 -11.01 -12.31
N LEU A 465 -11.43 -9.80 -12.82
CA LEU A 465 -10.75 -8.58 -12.40
C LEU A 465 -11.78 -7.55 -11.96
N SER A 466 -11.40 -6.73 -10.97
CA SER A 466 -12.10 -5.51 -10.60
C SER A 466 -11.26 -4.28 -10.92
N PHE A 467 -11.93 -3.20 -11.26
CA PHE A 467 -11.35 -1.88 -11.42
C PHE A 467 -12.25 -0.88 -10.71
N ALA A 468 -11.66 0.11 -10.05
CA ALA A 468 -12.38 1.28 -9.58
C ALA A 468 -11.88 2.50 -10.35
N LEU A 469 -12.81 3.21 -10.99
CA LEU A 469 -12.52 4.36 -11.84
C LEU A 469 -13.15 5.60 -11.22
N GLU A 470 -12.35 6.64 -10.98
CA GLU A 470 -12.89 7.97 -10.68
C GLU A 470 -13.72 8.47 -11.87
N THR A 471 -14.91 8.99 -11.61
CA THR A 471 -15.77 9.62 -12.62
C THR A 471 -15.53 11.13 -12.69
N LYS A 472 -16.11 11.80 -13.70
CA LYS A 472 -16.08 13.27 -13.78
C LYS A 472 -17.09 13.94 -12.84
N ASP A 473 -18.02 13.16 -12.29
CA ASP A 473 -19.10 13.68 -11.47
C ASP A 473 -18.61 13.98 -10.06
N LYS A 474 -19.02 15.13 -9.52
CA LYS A 474 -18.81 15.43 -8.10
C LYS A 474 -19.59 14.46 -7.23
N LEU A 475 -19.01 14.09 -6.10
CA LEU A 475 -19.69 13.34 -5.07
C LEU A 475 -20.81 14.21 -4.45
N ALA A 476 -22.03 13.68 -4.41
CA ALA A 476 -23.16 14.33 -3.79
C ALA A 476 -23.27 13.88 -2.32
N GLY A 477 -22.61 14.59 -1.41
CA GLY A 477 -22.57 14.28 0.02
C GLY A 477 -21.28 13.57 0.45
N VAL A 478 -21.32 12.95 1.63
CA VAL A 478 -20.18 12.25 2.23
C VAL A 478 -19.99 10.88 1.59
N ALA A 479 -18.74 10.50 1.31
CA ALA A 479 -18.36 9.17 0.86
C ALA A 479 -18.89 8.11 1.84
N ARG A 480 -19.75 7.22 1.36
CA ARG A 480 -20.35 6.16 2.17
C ARG A 480 -19.52 4.89 1.99
N TYR A 481 -19.14 4.30 3.10
CA TYR A 481 -18.60 2.93 3.10
C TYR A 481 -19.75 1.95 2.83
N TYR A 482 -19.53 0.98 1.93
CA TYR A 482 -20.46 -0.11 1.66
C TYR A 482 -20.07 -1.37 2.44
#